data_AF-A0ABD2HTE0-F1
#
_entry.id   AF-A0ABD2HTE0-F1
#
_cell.length_a   1.000
_cell.length_b   1.000
_cell.length_c   1.000
_cell.angle_alpha   90.00
_cell.angle_beta   90.00
_cell.angle_gamma   90.00
#
_symmetry.space_group_name_H-M   'P 1'
#
loop_
_entity.id
_entity.type
_entity.pdbx_description
1 polymer ?
#
loop_
_entity_poly.entity_id
_entity_poly.type
_entity_poly.pdbx_seq_one_letter_code
_entity_poly.pdbx_strand_id
1 'polypeptide(L)'
;MVQRQLCSLEQLRISEFGRPFPRHGLQLLFWFANHCVTCEVINFVLIMKLVSDCHPERGIYGFHLFGNMEELLPVLNRNCKSKRQVLYFAVGNLNTDTYPGSANLPTYVRENYVWEGNIGDINLDRIILSYQLRTRVVERVYVTEHDRAAFGRFSTHGTFEIHPELIQALQSPQADLTTFLSRTGYWGDIQVVQANDIEEMYYPEPSAQQMSNIMQNYSGSTARAERRGLSTYVDSVKKKKEGGGVSFVKILLSAGMLYLAAKCFGGLRSWWRLGPDENTLRKILSHHHVMLDYVY
;
A
#
# COMPACT_ATOMS: atom_id res chain seq x y z
N MET A 1 0.14 -8.76 -18.14
CA MET A 1 1.62 -8.82 -18.23
C MET A 1 2.23 -7.42 -18.32
N VAL A 2 3.12 -7.08 -17.39
CA VAL A 2 3.93 -5.85 -17.40
C VAL A 2 4.71 -5.75 -18.71
N GLN A 3 4.53 -4.64 -19.42
CA GLN A 3 5.22 -4.35 -20.68
C GLN A 3 6.20 -3.16 -20.55
N ARG A 4 6.25 -2.52 -19.38
CA ARG A 4 7.01 -1.28 -19.17
C ARG A 4 8.06 -1.48 -18.09
N GLN A 5 9.31 -1.20 -18.45
CA GLN A 5 10.47 -1.28 -17.58
C GLN A 5 11.00 0.13 -17.31
N LEU A 6 11.39 0.42 -16.06
CA LEU A 6 11.97 1.68 -15.62
C LEU A 6 13.47 1.49 -15.39
N CYS A 7 14.27 2.19 -16.18
CA CYS A 7 15.74 2.09 -16.20
C CYS A 7 16.42 3.33 -15.62
N SER A 8 15.70 4.44 -15.43
CA SER A 8 16.27 5.70 -14.94
C SER A 8 15.37 6.42 -13.95
N LEU A 9 15.96 7.33 -13.17
CA LEU A 9 15.22 8.20 -12.26
C LEU A 9 14.19 9.07 -12.98
N GLU A 10 14.48 9.49 -14.21
CA GLU A 10 13.54 10.28 -15.01
C GLU A 10 12.32 9.46 -15.44
N GLN A 11 12.53 8.20 -15.85
CA GLN A 11 11.41 7.30 -16.15
C GLN A 11 10.57 7.00 -14.90
N LEU A 12 11.21 6.82 -13.74
CA LEU A 12 10.53 6.67 -12.45
C LEU A 12 9.72 7.92 -12.07
N ARG A 13 10.25 9.12 -12.34
CA ARG A 13 9.55 10.39 -12.13
C ARG A 13 8.29 10.50 -13.01
N ILE A 14 8.44 10.17 -14.30
CA ILE A 14 7.35 10.22 -15.29
C ILE A 14 6.28 9.16 -15.03
N SER A 15 6.65 8.02 -14.41
CA SER A 15 5.68 6.95 -14.12
C SER A 15 4.72 7.29 -12.97
N GLU A 16 4.98 8.38 -12.23
CA GLU A 16 4.19 8.83 -11.07
C GLU A 16 4.07 7.81 -9.93
N PHE A 17 4.91 6.77 -9.94
CA PHE A 17 4.92 5.76 -8.89
C PHE A 17 5.27 6.39 -7.53
N GLY A 18 4.55 6.00 -6.48
CA GLY A 18 4.74 6.55 -5.14
C GLY A 18 4.45 8.05 -5.04
N ARG A 19 3.72 8.64 -6.00
CA ARG A 19 3.29 10.04 -5.99
C ARG A 19 1.76 10.17 -6.05
N PRO A 20 1.21 11.29 -5.56
CA PRO A 20 1.89 12.39 -4.85
C PRO A 20 2.21 12.05 -3.38
N PHE A 21 2.90 12.95 -2.67
CA PHE A 21 2.93 12.93 -1.20
C PHE A 21 1.48 12.80 -0.67
N PRO A 22 1.19 11.97 0.34
CA PRO A 22 2.09 11.30 1.28
C PRO A 22 2.43 9.83 0.94
N ARG A 23 2.24 9.40 -0.32
CA ARG A 23 2.49 8.00 -0.71
C ARG A 23 3.92 7.57 -0.44
N HIS A 24 4.11 6.35 0.04
CA HIS A 24 5.41 5.92 0.56
C HIS A 24 6.24 5.13 -0.47
N GLY A 25 5.70 4.86 -1.67
CA GLY A 25 6.32 3.97 -2.65
C GLY A 25 7.77 4.32 -3.04
N LEU A 26 8.08 5.61 -3.20
CA LEU A 26 9.45 6.04 -3.52
C LEU A 26 10.40 5.82 -2.33
N GLN A 27 9.98 6.18 -1.11
CA GLN A 27 10.75 5.93 0.11
C GLN A 27 11.00 4.43 0.33
N LEU A 28 9.99 3.60 0.04
CA LEU A 28 10.08 2.15 0.09
C LEU A 28 11.06 1.60 -0.93
N LEU A 29 11.04 2.10 -2.18
CA LEU A 29 11.99 1.70 -3.23
C LEU A 29 13.42 2.07 -2.88
N PHE A 30 13.62 3.27 -2.34
CA PHE A 30 14.91 3.74 -1.86
C PHE A 30 15.46 2.85 -0.74
N TRP A 31 14.62 2.55 0.26
CA TRP A 31 14.96 1.63 1.34
C TRP A 31 15.33 0.25 0.80
N PHE A 32 14.49 -0.34 -0.06
CA PHE A 32 14.69 -1.68 -0.59
C PHE A 32 16.02 -1.80 -1.36
N ALA A 33 16.30 -0.82 -2.24
CA ALA A 33 17.54 -0.80 -3.01
C ALA A 33 18.77 -0.71 -2.11
N ASN A 34 18.74 0.11 -1.06
CA ASN A 34 19.92 0.38 -0.22
C ASN A 34 20.10 -0.62 0.93
N HIS A 35 19.03 -1.24 1.42
CA HIS A 35 19.06 -2.08 2.63
C HIS A 35 18.75 -3.54 2.38
N CYS A 36 18.02 -3.90 1.32
CA CYS A 36 17.61 -5.29 1.11
C CYS A 36 18.35 -6.01 0.01
N VAL A 37 18.96 -5.31 -0.95
CA VAL A 37 19.57 -5.93 -2.13
C VAL A 37 21.03 -5.54 -2.24
N THR A 38 21.89 -6.51 -2.56
CA THR A 38 23.24 -6.27 -3.07
C THR A 38 23.29 -6.53 -4.57
N CYS A 39 24.13 -5.76 -5.24
CA CYS A 39 24.34 -5.80 -6.68
C CYS A 39 25.78 -6.23 -6.97
N GLU A 40 25.96 -7.38 -7.62
CA GLU A 40 27.27 -7.92 -7.97
C GLU A 40 27.37 -8.11 -9.48
N VAL A 41 28.45 -7.66 -10.11
CA VAL A 41 28.69 -7.92 -11.54
C VAL A 41 29.55 -9.18 -11.67
N ILE A 42 28.99 -10.23 -12.27
CA ILE A 42 29.69 -11.50 -12.53
C ILE A 42 29.62 -11.76 -14.03
N ASN A 43 30.78 -11.93 -14.67
CA ASN A 43 30.88 -12.16 -16.12
C ASN A 43 30.11 -11.11 -16.95
N PHE A 44 30.23 -9.83 -16.58
CA PHE A 44 29.50 -8.70 -17.21
C PHE A 44 27.97 -8.74 -17.06
N VAL A 45 27.44 -9.62 -16.19
CA VAL A 45 26.02 -9.68 -15.86
C VAL A 45 25.82 -9.17 -14.44
N LEU A 46 24.90 -8.21 -14.29
CA LEU A 46 24.50 -7.70 -12.99
C LEU A 46 23.55 -8.70 -12.30
N ILE A 47 23.94 -9.19 -11.13
CA ILE A 47 23.19 -10.14 -10.31
C ILE A 47 22.76 -9.44 -9.03
N MET A 48 21.46 -9.49 -8.73
CA MET A 48 20.90 -9.00 -7.48
C MET A 48 20.70 -10.15 -6.49
N LYS A 49 21.06 -9.94 -5.22
CA LYS A 49 20.82 -10.89 -4.13
C LYS A 49 20.26 -10.18 -2.92
N LEU A 50 19.45 -10.88 -2.13
CA LEU A 50 19.00 -10.35 -0.85
C LEU A 50 20.12 -10.40 0.20
N VAL A 51 20.30 -9.29 0.93
CA VAL A 51 21.18 -9.25 2.11
C VAL A 51 20.70 -10.22 3.17
N SER A 52 21.60 -10.71 4.04
CA SER A 52 21.26 -11.69 5.08
C SER A 52 20.07 -11.30 5.93
N ASP A 53 19.90 -10.02 6.28
CA ASP A 53 18.82 -9.57 7.17
C ASP A 53 17.45 -9.44 6.51
N CYS A 54 17.37 -9.44 5.16
CA CYS A 54 16.09 -9.40 4.45
C CYS A 54 15.63 -10.83 4.11
N HIS A 55 14.68 -11.35 4.90
CA HIS A 55 14.10 -12.69 4.75
C HIS A 55 12.61 -12.63 4.37
N PRO A 56 12.26 -12.63 3.07
CA PRO A 56 10.86 -12.61 2.65
C PRO A 56 10.06 -13.81 3.15
N GLU A 57 10.68 -14.98 3.18
CA GLU A 57 10.06 -16.23 3.64
C GLU A 57 9.73 -16.25 5.13
N ARG A 58 10.28 -15.31 5.91
CA ARG A 58 10.03 -15.16 7.35
C ARG A 58 9.14 -13.95 7.67
N GLY A 59 8.66 -13.24 6.65
CA GLY A 59 7.85 -12.04 6.82
C GLY A 59 8.57 -10.85 7.44
N ILE A 60 9.90 -10.83 7.40
CA ILE A 60 10.70 -9.69 7.87
C ILE A 60 10.30 -8.45 7.07
N TYR A 61 10.26 -7.28 7.69
CA TYR A 61 9.76 -6.02 7.09
C TYR A 61 8.33 -6.07 6.53
N GLY A 62 7.55 -7.12 6.82
CA GLY A 62 6.20 -7.30 6.29
C GLY A 62 6.18 -7.93 4.89
N PHE A 63 7.28 -8.56 4.46
CA PHE A 63 7.28 -9.38 3.26
C PHE A 63 6.21 -10.49 3.34
N HIS A 64 5.59 -10.83 2.22
CA HIS A 64 4.62 -11.91 2.14
C HIS A 64 4.54 -12.49 0.73
N LEU A 65 4.02 -13.70 0.58
CA LEU A 65 3.86 -14.33 -0.73
C LEU A 65 2.89 -13.52 -1.60
N PHE A 66 3.27 -13.27 -2.85
CA PHE A 66 2.45 -12.58 -3.82
C PHE A 66 1.87 -13.57 -4.83
N GLY A 67 0.54 -13.72 -4.84
CA GLY A 67 -0.16 -14.71 -5.66
C GLY A 67 -0.19 -14.41 -7.17
N ASN A 68 0.02 -13.15 -7.57
CA ASN A 68 -0.11 -12.67 -8.96
C ASN A 68 -1.48 -13.01 -9.59
N MET A 69 -2.56 -12.77 -8.85
CA MET A 69 -3.93 -13.15 -9.24
C MET A 69 -4.46 -12.37 -10.43
N GLU A 70 -4.05 -11.10 -10.56
CA GLU A 70 -4.39 -10.22 -11.67
C GLU A 70 -3.49 -10.46 -12.90
N GLU A 71 -2.59 -11.45 -12.85
CA GLU A 71 -1.65 -11.79 -13.93
C GLU A 71 -0.85 -10.56 -14.43
N LEU A 72 -0.48 -9.70 -13.47
CA LEU A 72 0.38 -8.55 -13.72
C LEU A 72 1.73 -9.04 -14.22
N LEU A 73 2.31 -10.01 -13.52
CA LEU A 73 3.64 -10.54 -13.73
C LEU A 73 3.61 -11.83 -14.57
N PRO A 74 4.74 -12.25 -15.17
CA PRO A 74 4.82 -13.55 -15.84
C PRO A 74 4.42 -14.69 -14.90
N VAL A 75 3.63 -15.65 -15.41
CA VAL A 75 3.24 -16.83 -14.63
C VAL A 75 4.46 -17.70 -14.36
N LEU A 76 4.77 -17.93 -13.07
CA LEU A 76 5.86 -18.80 -12.69
C LEU A 76 5.50 -20.25 -12.99
N ASN A 77 6.46 -21.00 -13.55
CA ASN A 77 6.28 -22.41 -13.81
C ASN A 77 6.20 -23.16 -12.46
N ARG A 78 4.99 -23.61 -12.10
CA ARG A 78 4.70 -24.32 -10.84
C ARG A 78 5.26 -25.74 -10.77
N ASN A 79 6.09 -26.16 -11.72
CA ASN A 79 6.60 -27.53 -11.74
C ASN A 79 7.59 -27.73 -10.56
N CYS A 80 7.07 -28.23 -9.44
CA CYS A 80 7.75 -28.43 -8.15
C CYS A 80 8.99 -29.33 -8.19
N LYS A 81 9.29 -29.96 -9.34
CA LYS A 81 10.50 -30.77 -9.55
C LYS A 81 11.70 -29.94 -10.03
N SER A 82 11.50 -28.67 -10.38
CA SER A 82 12.59 -27.77 -10.77
C SER A 82 13.47 -27.46 -9.56
N LYS A 83 14.79 -27.60 -9.72
CA LYS A 83 15.79 -27.15 -8.73
C LYS A 83 15.73 -25.63 -8.47
N ARG A 84 15.05 -24.86 -9.34
CA ARG A 84 14.84 -23.42 -9.23
C ARG A 84 13.43 -23.14 -8.70
N GLN A 85 13.25 -23.17 -7.38
CA GLN A 85 12.02 -22.72 -6.74
C GLN A 85 12.05 -21.18 -6.71
N VAL A 86 11.38 -20.57 -7.71
CA VAL A 86 11.18 -19.13 -7.82
C VAL A 86 9.77 -18.83 -7.34
N LEU A 87 9.62 -17.82 -6.48
CA LEU A 87 8.35 -17.33 -5.95
C LEU A 87 8.30 -15.81 -6.04
N TYR A 88 7.09 -15.25 -6.05
CA TYR A 88 6.90 -13.82 -5.87
C TYR A 88 6.66 -13.49 -4.40
N PHE A 89 7.33 -12.45 -3.92
CA PHE A 89 7.08 -11.85 -2.61
C PHE A 89 6.79 -10.36 -2.77
N ALA A 90 5.87 -9.83 -1.97
CA ALA A 90 5.55 -8.41 -1.93
C ALA A 90 5.93 -7.79 -0.57
N VAL A 91 6.22 -6.49 -0.56
CA VAL A 91 6.43 -5.65 0.63
C VAL A 91 5.87 -4.26 0.39
N GLY A 92 5.59 -3.51 1.45
CA GLY A 92 5.05 -2.15 1.39
C GLY A 92 3.68 -2.00 2.03
N ASN A 93 3.10 -3.07 2.57
CA ASN A 93 1.89 -2.92 3.36
C ASN A 93 2.22 -2.45 4.78
N LEU A 94 1.87 -1.20 5.07
CA LEU A 94 2.16 -0.55 6.35
C LEU A 94 1.18 -0.94 7.47
N ASN A 95 0.16 -1.75 7.17
CA ASN A 95 -0.78 -2.25 8.18
C ASN A 95 -0.08 -3.33 9.03
N THR A 96 0.28 -2.96 10.27
CA THR A 96 0.96 -3.84 11.22
C THR A 96 0.06 -4.91 11.84
N ASP A 97 -1.26 -4.75 11.76
CA ASP A 97 -2.20 -5.78 12.24
C ASP A 97 -2.21 -6.98 11.29
N THR A 98 -2.18 -6.72 9.98
CA THR A 98 -2.11 -7.76 8.95
C THR A 98 -0.68 -8.26 8.75
N TYR A 99 0.30 -7.35 8.74
CA TYR A 99 1.70 -7.66 8.49
C TYR A 99 2.58 -7.11 9.62
N PRO A 100 2.67 -7.78 10.78
CA PRO A 100 3.42 -7.26 11.93
C PRO A 100 4.88 -6.88 11.65
N GLY A 101 5.51 -7.56 10.69
CA GLY A 101 6.87 -7.25 10.26
C GLY A 101 7.06 -5.85 9.67
N SER A 102 6.01 -5.19 9.18
CA SER A 102 6.09 -3.83 8.61
C SER A 102 6.41 -2.77 9.67
N ALA A 103 6.22 -3.08 10.96
CA ALA A 103 6.69 -2.25 12.07
C ALA A 103 8.22 -2.05 12.08
N ASN A 104 8.96 -2.98 11.45
CA ASN A 104 10.41 -2.90 11.34
C ASN A 104 10.90 -2.09 10.14
N LEU A 105 10.00 -1.61 9.27
CA LEU A 105 10.39 -0.70 8.19
C LEU A 105 10.93 0.62 8.78
N PRO A 106 11.86 1.31 8.08
CA PRO A 106 12.40 2.57 8.56
C PRO A 106 11.29 3.58 8.83
N THR A 107 11.47 4.42 9.86
CA THR A 107 10.50 5.44 10.25
C THR A 107 10.08 6.32 9.08
N TYR A 108 11.02 6.76 8.22
CA TYR A 108 10.72 7.58 7.06
C TYR A 108 9.82 6.91 6.01
N VAL A 109 9.71 5.57 6.00
CA VAL A 109 8.79 4.86 5.09
C VAL A 109 7.37 4.82 5.67
N ARG A 110 7.25 4.79 7.00
CA ARG A 110 5.98 4.55 7.70
C ARG A 110 5.39 5.79 8.37
N GLU A 111 6.14 6.88 8.49
CA GLU A 111 5.76 8.05 9.29
C GLU A 111 4.41 8.62 8.87
N ASN A 112 4.21 8.89 7.57
CA ASN A 112 2.97 9.49 7.09
C ASN A 112 1.75 8.59 7.36
N TYR A 113 1.93 7.27 7.31
CA TYR A 113 0.87 6.31 7.65
C TYR A 113 0.46 6.38 9.13
N VAL A 114 1.42 6.58 10.03
CA VAL A 114 1.16 6.74 11.46
C VAL A 114 0.47 8.06 11.78
N TRP A 115 0.87 9.15 11.11
CA TRP A 115 0.34 10.50 11.36
C TRP A 115 -1.05 10.73 10.79
N GLU A 116 -1.31 10.26 9.57
CA GLU A 116 -2.60 10.47 8.89
C GLU A 116 -3.64 9.41 9.26
N GLY A 117 -3.23 8.35 9.96
CA GLY A 117 -4.06 7.20 10.26
C GLY A 117 -4.29 6.34 9.00
N ASN A 118 -5.20 5.37 9.10
CA ASN A 118 -5.50 4.45 8.00
C ASN A 118 -6.36 5.12 6.90
N ILE A 119 -5.99 6.33 6.47
CA ILE A 119 -6.54 6.97 5.27
C ILE A 119 -6.07 6.09 4.11
N GLY A 120 -7.03 5.41 3.48
CA GLY A 120 -6.77 4.34 2.51
C GLY A 120 -5.93 4.74 1.31
N ASP A 121 -5.64 6.02 1.09
CA ASP A 121 -4.92 6.47 -0.10
C ASP A 121 -3.39 6.45 0.02
N ILE A 122 -2.84 6.18 1.22
CA ILE A 122 -1.41 6.32 1.50
C ILE A 122 -0.65 4.98 1.55
N ASN A 123 -1.38 3.87 1.70
CA ASN A 123 -0.84 2.50 1.82
C ASN A 123 -1.05 1.68 0.53
N LEU A 124 -0.95 2.31 -0.63
CA LEU A 124 -1.23 1.69 -1.95
C LEU A 124 -0.01 0.99 -2.56
N ASP A 125 1.19 1.51 -2.30
CA ASP A 125 2.42 1.12 -2.99
C ASP A 125 2.95 -0.24 -2.53
N ARG A 126 3.41 -1.06 -3.47
CA ARG A 126 4.13 -2.31 -3.18
C ARG A 126 5.36 -2.47 -4.06
N ILE A 127 6.36 -3.15 -3.51
CA ILE A 127 7.46 -3.73 -4.27
C ILE A 127 7.24 -5.24 -4.32
N ILE A 128 7.35 -5.83 -5.50
CA ILE A 128 7.26 -7.28 -5.71
C ILE A 128 8.60 -7.80 -6.26
N LEU A 129 9.11 -8.89 -5.71
CA LEU A 129 10.35 -9.54 -6.13
C LEU A 129 10.05 -10.92 -6.68
N SER A 130 10.64 -11.24 -7.84
CA SER A 130 10.86 -12.62 -8.28
C SER A 130 12.10 -13.16 -7.59
N TYR A 131 11.95 -14.14 -6.69
CA TYR A 131 12.99 -14.53 -5.76
C TYR A 131 13.24 -16.04 -5.76
N GLN A 132 14.50 -16.43 -5.91
CA GLN A 132 14.94 -17.81 -5.85
C GLN A 132 15.37 -18.17 -4.42
N LEU A 133 14.52 -18.93 -3.73
CA LEU A 133 14.67 -19.26 -2.31
C LEU A 133 16.04 -19.84 -1.93
N ARG A 134 16.60 -20.73 -2.75
CA ARG A 134 17.82 -21.47 -2.41
C ARG A 134 19.10 -20.66 -2.56
N THR A 135 19.16 -19.80 -3.57
CA THR A 135 20.38 -19.05 -3.94
C THR A 135 20.33 -17.59 -3.46
N ARG A 136 19.19 -17.17 -2.91
CA ARG A 136 18.90 -15.80 -2.48
C ARG A 136 18.92 -14.77 -3.61
N VAL A 137 18.91 -15.23 -4.86
CA VAL A 137 18.95 -14.37 -6.06
C VAL A 137 17.58 -13.73 -6.29
N VAL A 138 17.60 -12.42 -6.52
CA VAL A 138 16.43 -11.65 -6.98
C VAL A 138 16.52 -11.61 -8.51
N GLU A 139 15.63 -12.33 -9.19
CA GLU A 139 15.62 -12.39 -10.64
C GLU A 139 15.04 -11.11 -11.25
N ARG A 140 14.01 -10.55 -10.61
CA ARG A 140 13.30 -9.34 -11.06
C ARG A 140 12.71 -8.57 -9.89
N VAL A 141 12.61 -7.26 -10.04
CA VAL A 141 11.95 -6.34 -9.10
C VAL A 141 10.87 -5.60 -9.84
N TYR A 142 9.71 -5.46 -9.22
CA TYR A 142 8.57 -4.72 -9.74
C TYR A 142 8.10 -3.72 -8.70
N VAL A 143 7.60 -2.59 -9.17
CA VAL A 143 6.83 -1.64 -8.37
C VAL A 143 5.39 -1.68 -8.86
N THR A 144 4.46 -1.57 -7.93
CA THR A 144 3.03 -1.57 -8.24
C THR A 144 2.27 -0.77 -7.20
N GLU A 145 1.00 -0.52 -7.49
CA GLU A 145 0.07 0.16 -6.60
C GLU A 145 -1.28 -0.54 -6.65
N HIS A 146 -2.03 -0.42 -5.56
CA HIS A 146 -3.44 -0.73 -5.57
C HIS A 146 -4.23 0.31 -6.36
N ASP A 147 -5.16 -0.16 -7.18
CA ASP A 147 -6.15 0.67 -7.85
C ASP A 147 -7.28 1.02 -6.85
N ARG A 148 -7.41 2.32 -6.60
CA ARG A 148 -8.41 2.91 -5.71
C ARG A 148 -9.84 2.55 -6.12
N ALA A 149 -10.11 2.48 -7.42
CA ALA A 149 -11.45 2.24 -7.96
C ALA A 149 -11.80 0.75 -8.03
N ALA A 150 -10.81 -0.14 -7.90
CA ALA A 150 -10.97 -1.58 -8.13
C ALA A 150 -10.95 -2.42 -6.84
N PHE A 151 -11.40 -1.86 -5.71
CA PHE A 151 -11.54 -2.58 -4.43
C PHE A 151 -10.24 -3.23 -3.92
N GLY A 152 -9.09 -2.58 -4.09
CA GLY A 152 -7.81 -3.12 -3.63
C GLY A 152 -7.23 -4.20 -4.55
N ARG A 153 -7.60 -4.17 -5.83
CA ARG A 153 -6.86 -4.90 -6.88
C ARG A 153 -5.65 -4.08 -7.29
N PHE A 154 -4.60 -4.75 -7.74
CA PHE A 154 -3.42 -4.08 -8.26
C PHE A 154 -3.68 -3.43 -9.63
N SER A 155 -3.09 -2.25 -9.81
CA SER A 155 -3.18 -1.45 -11.04
C SER A 155 -2.35 -2.08 -12.15
N THR A 156 -3.00 -2.47 -13.25
CA THR A 156 -2.30 -2.97 -14.45
C THR A 156 -1.47 -1.89 -15.13
N HIS A 157 -1.88 -0.62 -15.01
CA HIS A 157 -1.20 0.52 -15.61
C HIS A 157 -0.11 1.11 -14.71
N GLY A 158 -0.24 0.94 -13.39
CA GLY A 158 0.71 1.38 -12.37
C GLY A 158 1.74 0.32 -11.96
N THR A 159 1.84 -0.79 -12.71
CA THR A 159 2.84 -1.84 -12.45
C THR A 159 3.99 -1.76 -13.45
N PHE A 160 5.22 -1.66 -12.94
CA PHE A 160 6.43 -1.53 -13.73
C PHE A 160 7.52 -2.49 -13.27
N GLU A 161 8.31 -3.01 -14.20
CA GLU A 161 9.55 -3.72 -13.86
C GLU A 161 10.66 -2.69 -13.62
N ILE A 162 11.43 -2.84 -12.53
CA ILE A 162 12.59 -2.01 -12.25
C ILE A 162 13.82 -2.67 -12.86
N HIS A 163 14.49 -1.97 -13.77
CA HIS A 163 15.75 -2.44 -14.33
C HIS A 163 16.83 -2.46 -13.23
N PRO A 164 17.73 -3.47 -13.20
CA PRO A 164 18.81 -3.53 -12.22
C PRO A 164 19.73 -2.30 -12.18
N GLU A 165 19.90 -1.61 -13.31
CA GLU A 165 20.66 -0.34 -13.37
C GLU A 165 20.02 0.77 -12.54
N LEU A 166 18.68 0.82 -12.47
CA LEU A 166 18.00 1.78 -11.61
C LEU A 166 18.25 1.46 -10.13
N ILE A 167 18.27 0.18 -9.75
CA ILE A 167 18.66 -0.23 -8.39
C ILE A 167 20.09 0.22 -8.07
N GLN A 168 21.05 0.01 -8.98
CA GLN A 168 22.42 0.50 -8.79
C GLN A 168 22.50 2.03 -8.71
N ALA A 169 21.72 2.76 -9.50
CA ALA A 169 21.68 4.21 -9.45
C ALA A 169 21.17 4.72 -8.08
N LEU A 170 20.22 4.01 -7.47
CA LEU A 170 19.71 4.30 -6.12
C LEU A 170 20.72 3.97 -5.00
N GLN A 171 21.68 3.09 -5.27
CA GLN A 171 22.77 2.72 -4.35
C GLN A 171 23.98 3.67 -4.45
N SER A 172 23.94 4.65 -5.35
CA SER A 172 25.03 5.64 -5.48
C SER A 172 25.16 6.45 -4.19
N PRO A 173 26.38 6.67 -3.65
CA PRO A 173 26.59 7.50 -2.45
C PRO A 173 26.08 8.94 -2.57
N GLN A 174 25.88 9.42 -3.80
CA GLN A 174 25.38 10.76 -4.11
C GLN A 174 23.83 10.82 -4.12
N ALA A 175 23.17 9.67 -4.02
CA ALA A 175 21.72 9.58 -3.98
C ALA A 175 21.28 9.37 -2.53
N ASP A 176 21.41 10.38 -1.68
CA ASP A 176 20.70 10.34 -0.40
C ASP A 176 19.17 10.41 -0.61
N LEU A 177 18.42 10.08 0.43
CA LEU A 177 16.95 10.01 0.36
C LEU A 177 16.35 11.34 -0.12
N THR A 178 16.83 12.47 0.40
CA THR A 178 16.33 13.81 0.09
C THR A 178 16.54 14.15 -1.38
N THR A 179 17.76 13.92 -1.89
CA THR A 179 18.14 14.15 -3.29
C THR A 179 17.34 13.26 -4.21
N PHE A 180 17.20 11.98 -3.88
CA PHE A 180 16.38 11.04 -4.62
C PHE A 180 14.93 11.52 -4.74
N LEU A 181 14.27 11.79 -3.60
CA LEU A 181 12.88 12.22 -3.58
C LEU A 181 12.65 13.53 -4.35
N SER A 182 13.59 14.47 -4.24
CA SER A 182 13.55 15.74 -4.98
C SER A 182 13.63 15.52 -6.49
N ARG A 183 14.57 14.69 -6.95
CA ARG A 183 14.75 14.36 -8.38
C ARG A 183 13.57 13.60 -8.96
N THR A 184 12.86 12.82 -8.15
CA THR A 184 11.63 12.12 -8.57
C THR A 184 10.38 12.97 -8.43
N GLY A 185 10.49 14.27 -8.09
CA GLY A 185 9.35 15.19 -8.02
C GLY A 185 8.43 14.98 -6.82
N TYR A 186 8.91 14.30 -5.77
CA TYR A 186 8.10 14.00 -4.59
C TYR A 186 7.84 15.24 -3.72
N TRP A 187 8.80 16.19 -3.70
CA TRP A 187 8.72 17.45 -2.94
C TRP A 187 8.61 18.71 -3.82
N GLY A 188 8.80 18.58 -5.13
CA GLY A 188 8.87 19.71 -6.06
C GLY A 188 7.54 20.44 -6.34
N ASP A 189 6.41 19.90 -5.87
CA ASP A 189 5.09 20.51 -6.02
C ASP A 189 4.74 21.50 -4.88
N ILE A 190 5.62 21.66 -3.87
CA ILE A 190 5.67 22.88 -3.05
C ILE A 190 6.27 23.96 -3.95
N GLN A 191 5.41 24.70 -4.65
CA GLN A 191 5.75 25.63 -5.73
C GLN A 191 7.09 26.34 -5.51
N VAL A 192 8.05 26.03 -6.39
CA VAL A 192 9.20 26.89 -6.64
C VAL A 192 8.67 28.18 -7.25
N VAL A 193 8.35 29.17 -6.41
CA VAL A 193 8.45 30.57 -6.81
C VAL A 193 9.91 30.77 -7.20
N GLN A 194 10.14 31.09 -8.47
CA GLN A 194 11.49 31.20 -9.02
C GLN A 194 12.36 32.12 -8.16
N ALA A 195 13.51 31.59 -7.72
CA ALA A 195 14.59 32.38 -7.19
C ALA A 195 15.81 32.15 -8.09
N ASN A 196 16.08 33.13 -8.96
CA ASN A 196 17.45 33.38 -9.35
C ASN A 196 18.19 33.88 -8.10
N ASP A 197 19.46 33.51 -8.03
CA ASP A 197 20.48 33.92 -7.07
C ASP A 197 20.55 33.10 -5.77
N ILE A 198 21.69 32.42 -5.65
CA ILE A 198 22.09 31.54 -4.55
C ILE A 198 22.43 32.38 -3.33
N GLU A 199 21.76 32.14 -2.22
CA GLU A 199 22.37 32.27 -0.89
C GLU A 199 22.04 31.03 -0.06
N GLU A 200 23.06 30.56 0.64
CA GLU A 200 23.15 29.34 1.44
C GLU A 200 21.97 29.23 2.44
N MET A 201 21.03 28.32 2.17
CA MET A 201 19.78 28.24 2.94
C MET A 201 19.99 27.44 4.24
N TYR A 202 20.38 28.13 5.31
CA TYR A 202 20.22 27.67 6.68
C TYR A 202 18.73 27.53 6.97
N TYR A 203 18.22 26.30 7.12
CA TYR A 203 16.82 26.06 7.49
C TYR A 203 16.59 26.44 8.96
N PRO A 204 15.80 27.49 9.27
CA PRO A 204 15.26 27.65 10.61
C PRO A 204 14.09 26.66 10.75
N GLU A 205 14.01 25.95 11.88
CA GLU A 205 12.81 25.17 12.18
C GLU A 205 11.55 26.06 12.10
N PRO A 206 10.49 25.64 11.39
CA PRO A 206 9.26 26.42 11.33
C PRO A 206 8.65 26.54 12.72
N SER A 207 8.32 27.77 13.10
CA SER A 207 7.66 28.03 14.38
C SER A 207 6.32 27.28 14.46
N ALA A 208 5.92 26.85 15.67
CA ALA A 208 4.67 26.12 15.90
C ALA A 208 3.43 26.84 15.33
N GLN A 209 3.48 28.17 15.20
CA GLN A 209 2.43 28.99 14.58
C GLN A 209 2.35 28.82 13.06
N GLN A 210 3.48 28.69 12.35
CA GLN A 210 3.48 28.41 10.92
C GLN A 210 2.95 26.99 10.64
N MET A 211 3.32 26.02 11.48
CA MET A 211 2.77 24.66 11.42
C MET A 211 1.25 24.66 11.64
N SER A 212 0.77 25.49 12.59
CA SER A 212 -0.66 25.65 12.86
C SER A 212 -1.42 26.31 11.70
N ASN A 213 -0.84 27.32 11.03
CA ASN A 213 -1.48 27.99 9.91
C ASN A 213 -1.60 27.08 8.67
N ILE A 214 -0.60 26.22 8.42
CA ILE A 214 -0.66 25.19 7.39
C ILE A 214 -1.80 24.20 7.71
N MET A 215 -1.87 23.73 8.96
CA MET A 215 -2.94 22.84 9.45
C MET A 215 -4.35 23.50 9.35
N GLN A 216 -4.47 24.79 9.64
CA GLN A 216 -5.76 25.49 9.60
C GLN A 216 -6.27 25.73 8.17
N ASN A 217 -5.39 26.01 7.21
CA ASN A 217 -5.79 26.14 5.79
C ASN A 217 -6.27 24.80 5.20
N TYR A 218 -5.69 23.68 5.64
CA TYR A 218 -6.19 22.34 5.29
C TYR A 218 -7.56 22.04 5.93
N SER A 219 -7.77 22.43 7.20
CA SER A 219 -9.05 22.27 7.89
C SER A 219 -10.20 23.11 7.29
N GLY A 220 -9.91 24.31 6.77
CA GLY A 220 -10.89 25.12 6.04
C GLY A 220 -11.37 24.47 4.74
N SER A 221 -10.52 23.63 4.14
CA SER A 221 -10.80 22.89 2.90
C SER A 221 -11.71 21.69 3.16
N THR A 222 -11.47 20.96 4.25
CA THR A 222 -12.31 19.83 4.69
C THR A 222 -13.68 20.28 5.20
N ALA A 223 -13.77 21.40 5.93
CA ALA A 223 -15.05 21.97 6.37
C ALA A 223 -15.97 22.40 5.20
N ARG A 224 -15.40 22.72 4.03
CA ARG A 224 -16.15 23.05 2.81
C ARG A 224 -16.64 21.80 2.07
N ALA A 225 -15.91 20.68 2.19
CA ALA A 225 -16.34 19.37 1.70
C ALA A 225 -17.43 18.76 2.61
N GLU A 226 -17.31 18.90 3.92
CA GLU A 226 -18.31 18.44 4.90
C GLU A 226 -19.63 19.21 4.80
N ARG A 227 -19.62 20.53 4.56
CA ARG A 227 -20.87 21.28 4.31
C ARG A 227 -21.60 20.85 3.03
N ARG A 228 -20.87 20.40 2.00
CA ARG A 228 -21.49 19.84 0.78
C ARG A 228 -22.06 18.44 1.02
N GLY A 229 -21.40 17.62 1.83
CA GLY A 229 -21.89 16.29 2.23
C GLY A 229 -23.06 16.31 3.23
N LEU A 230 -23.11 17.31 4.11
CA LEU A 230 -24.20 17.47 5.07
C LEU A 230 -25.47 18.03 4.41
N SER A 231 -25.33 18.90 3.41
CA SER A 231 -26.46 19.41 2.62
C SER A 231 -27.18 18.29 1.86
N THR A 232 -26.43 17.37 1.23
CA THR A 232 -27.00 16.20 0.55
C THR A 232 -27.60 15.18 1.51
N TYR A 233 -27.10 15.09 2.75
CA TYR A 233 -27.70 14.25 3.80
C TYR A 233 -29.00 14.84 4.36
N VAL A 234 -29.08 16.15 4.63
CA VAL A 234 -30.29 16.79 5.15
C VAL A 234 -31.43 16.78 4.12
N ASP A 235 -31.12 16.89 2.82
CA ASP A 235 -32.12 16.75 1.75
C ASP A 235 -32.64 15.30 1.60
N SER A 236 -31.84 14.30 2.00
CA SER A 236 -32.28 12.89 2.04
C SER A 236 -33.15 12.55 3.26
N VAL A 237 -33.02 13.30 4.36
CA VAL A 237 -33.81 13.11 5.59
C VAL A 237 -35.16 13.83 5.55
N LYS A 238 -35.30 14.91 4.76
CA LYS A 238 -36.57 15.64 4.61
C LYS A 238 -37.64 14.95 3.75
N LYS A 239 -37.35 13.79 3.14
CA LYS A 239 -38.32 13.05 2.29
C LYS A 239 -38.99 11.84 2.93
N LYS A 240 -38.85 11.61 4.24
CA LYS A 240 -39.60 10.57 4.97
C LYS A 240 -40.04 11.02 6.36
N LYS A 241 -41.14 11.77 6.44
CA LYS A 241 -42.01 11.79 7.63
C LYS A 241 -43.45 12.09 7.21
N GLU A 242 -44.23 11.05 6.97
CA GLU A 242 -45.67 11.01 7.27
C GLU A 242 -46.04 9.60 7.78
N GLY A 243 -46.79 9.55 8.90
CA GLY A 243 -47.35 8.36 9.57
C GLY A 243 -46.37 7.64 10.50
N GLY A 244 -46.56 7.47 11.80
CA GLY A 244 -47.77 7.46 12.63
C GLY A 244 -47.91 6.08 13.28
N GLY A 245 -47.83 6.00 14.62
CA GLY A 245 -48.38 4.88 15.41
C GLY A 245 -47.38 3.90 16.06
N VAL A 246 -47.41 3.87 17.39
CA VAL A 246 -46.72 2.89 18.28
C VAL A 246 -47.57 1.61 18.40
N SER A 247 -46.97 0.42 18.41
CA SER A 247 -47.66 -0.82 18.83
C SER A 247 -46.75 -1.82 19.54
N PHE A 248 -47.24 -2.32 20.67
CA PHE A 248 -46.61 -3.09 21.75
C PHE A 248 -46.19 -4.54 21.42
N VAL A 249 -46.20 -4.95 20.15
CA VAL A 249 -46.01 -6.36 19.73
C VAL A 249 -44.53 -6.77 19.52
N LYS A 250 -43.59 -5.81 19.56
CA LYS A 250 -42.16 -6.09 19.29
C LYS A 250 -41.33 -6.57 20.49
N ILE A 251 -41.89 -6.61 21.70
CA ILE A 251 -41.16 -7.01 22.92
C ILE A 251 -41.20 -8.54 23.16
N LEU A 252 -42.16 -9.27 22.58
CA LEU A 252 -42.28 -10.73 22.81
C LEU A 252 -41.52 -11.61 21.80
N LEU A 253 -40.93 -11.04 20.74
CA LEU A 253 -40.14 -11.79 19.75
C LEU A 253 -38.64 -11.89 20.08
N SER A 254 -38.15 -11.15 21.08
CA SER A 254 -36.72 -11.15 21.46
C SER A 254 -36.32 -12.27 22.42
N ALA A 255 -37.26 -12.86 23.17
CA ALA A 255 -36.97 -13.95 24.11
C ALA A 255 -36.99 -15.35 23.48
N GLY A 256 -37.81 -15.57 22.44
CA GLY A 256 -37.90 -16.88 21.75
C GLY A 256 -36.72 -17.21 20.85
N MET A 257 -36.04 -16.20 20.31
CA MET A 257 -34.89 -16.36 19.40
C MET A 257 -33.57 -16.71 20.12
N LEU A 258 -33.46 -16.38 21.42
CA LEU A 258 -32.29 -16.74 22.25
C LEU A 258 -32.30 -18.21 22.68
N TYR A 259 -33.48 -18.84 22.81
CA TYR A 259 -33.60 -20.25 23.19
C TYR A 259 -33.29 -21.21 22.02
N LEU A 260 -33.58 -20.82 20.77
CA LEU A 260 -33.20 -21.61 19.59
C LEU A 260 -31.69 -21.55 19.28
N ALA A 261 -31.02 -20.44 19.58
CA ALA A 261 -29.59 -20.30 19.35
C ALA A 261 -28.73 -21.16 20.30
N ALA A 262 -29.21 -21.44 21.51
CA ALA A 262 -28.47 -22.22 22.51
C ALA A 262 -28.55 -23.74 22.32
N LYS A 263 -29.46 -24.27 21.48
CA LYS A 263 -29.64 -25.72 21.29
C LYS A 263 -29.04 -26.29 19.99
N CYS A 264 -28.47 -25.45 19.13
CA CYS A 264 -27.88 -25.88 17.85
C CYS A 264 -26.35 -26.14 17.90
N PHE A 265 -25.71 -26.10 19.07
CA PHE A 265 -24.27 -26.34 19.21
C PHE A 265 -23.87 -27.81 19.46
N GLY A 266 -24.78 -28.76 19.25
CA GLY A 266 -24.54 -30.19 19.43
C GLY A 266 -24.90 -31.02 18.21
N GLY A 267 -24.10 -30.96 17.14
CA GLY A 267 -24.15 -31.99 16.08
C GLY A 267 -23.94 -31.48 14.64
N LEU A 268 -22.95 -32.07 13.97
CA LEU A 268 -22.65 -32.06 12.52
C LEU A 268 -22.14 -30.72 11.95
N ARG A 269 -20.85 -30.54 11.63
CA ARG A 269 -20.04 -31.29 10.64
C ARG A 269 -20.81 -31.67 9.35
N SER A 270 -21.39 -30.70 8.64
CA SER A 270 -21.67 -30.86 7.19
C SER A 270 -21.83 -29.54 6.39
N TRP A 271 -21.32 -28.40 6.86
CA TRP A 271 -21.53 -27.07 6.23
C TRP A 271 -20.30 -26.50 5.51
N TRP A 272 -19.49 -27.36 4.88
CA TRP A 272 -18.36 -26.95 4.02
C TRP A 272 -18.71 -26.88 2.52
N ARG A 273 -19.95 -26.53 2.18
CA ARG A 273 -20.33 -26.12 0.81
C ARG A 273 -21.44 -25.10 0.90
N LEU A 274 -21.04 -23.83 0.88
CA LEU A 274 -21.75 -22.63 0.40
C LEU A 274 -20.92 -21.45 0.93
N GLY A 275 -20.11 -20.85 0.05
CA GLY A 275 -19.31 -19.69 0.40
C GLY A 275 -20.19 -18.48 0.76
N PRO A 276 -19.68 -17.53 1.55
CA PRO A 276 -20.44 -16.36 1.96
C PRO A 276 -20.83 -15.49 0.74
N ASP A 277 -22.05 -14.96 0.78
CA ASP A 277 -22.62 -14.08 -0.25
C ASP A 277 -21.79 -12.80 -0.44
N GLU A 278 -21.53 -12.46 -1.70
CA GLU A 278 -20.67 -11.37 -2.16
C GLU A 278 -21.10 -10.01 -1.59
N ASN A 279 -22.40 -9.81 -1.36
CA ASN A 279 -22.95 -8.59 -0.77
C ASN A 279 -22.65 -8.43 0.73
N THR A 280 -22.44 -9.53 1.44
CA THR A 280 -22.09 -9.51 2.87
C THR A 280 -20.60 -9.19 3.05
N LEU A 281 -19.74 -9.72 2.17
CA LEU A 281 -18.33 -9.32 2.08
C LEU A 281 -18.19 -7.83 1.68
N ARG A 282 -18.98 -7.35 0.71
CA ARG A 282 -19.03 -5.93 0.31
C ARG A 282 -19.37 -4.98 1.46
N LYS A 283 -20.16 -5.44 2.44
CA LYS A 283 -20.59 -4.60 3.57
C LYS A 283 -19.59 -4.58 4.72
N ILE A 284 -18.80 -5.65 4.88
CA ILE A 284 -17.75 -5.75 5.91
C ILE A 284 -16.47 -5.02 5.44
N LEU A 285 -16.10 -5.15 4.15
CA LEU A 285 -14.94 -4.48 3.55
C LEU A 285 -15.13 -2.96 3.35
N SER A 286 -16.37 -2.46 3.36
CA SER A 286 -16.64 -1.01 3.14
C SER A 286 -16.45 -0.14 4.39
N HIS A 287 -16.41 -0.73 5.59
CA HIS A 287 -16.27 0.03 6.84
C HIS A 287 -14.85 0.03 7.40
N HIS A 288 -13.97 -0.84 6.89
CA HIS A 288 -12.54 -0.84 7.18
C HIS A 288 -11.84 -1.14 5.86
N HIS A 289 -11.30 -0.12 5.18
CA HIS A 289 -10.47 -0.29 3.99
C HIS A 289 -9.13 -0.96 4.38
N VAL A 290 -9.19 -2.23 4.76
CA VAL A 290 -8.01 -3.06 4.92
C VAL A 290 -7.61 -3.47 3.51
N MET A 291 -6.55 -2.85 2.97
CA MET A 291 -5.89 -3.36 1.77
C MET A 291 -5.23 -4.69 2.12
N LEU A 292 -5.99 -5.76 1.90
CA LEU A 292 -5.49 -7.11 1.99
C LEU A 292 -4.75 -7.40 0.69
N ASP A 293 -3.43 -7.44 0.75
CA ASP A 293 -2.68 -8.15 -0.28
C ASP A 293 -3.10 -9.62 -0.15
N TYR A 294 -3.73 -10.18 -1.18
CA TYR A 294 -4.23 -11.56 -1.11
C TYR A 294 -3.05 -12.52 -0.90
N VAL A 295 -2.93 -13.09 0.31
CA VAL A 295 -1.94 -14.14 0.66
C VAL A 295 -2.63 -15.50 0.60
N TYR A 296 -2.02 -16.46 -0.09
CA TYR A 296 -2.41 -17.87 -0.08
C TYR A 296 -1.54 -18.68 0.87
#